data_AF-A0AAE9VSX7-F1
#
_entry.id   AF-A0AAE9VSX7-F1
#
_cell.length_a   1.000
_cell.length_b   1.000
_cell.length_c   1.000
_cell.angle_alpha   90.00
_cell.angle_beta   90.00
_cell.angle_gamma   90.00
#
_symmetry.space_group_name_H-M   'P 1'
#
loop_
_entity.id
_entity.type
_entity.pdbx_description
1 polymer ?
#
loop_
_entity_poly.entity_id
_entity_poly.type
_entity_poly.pdbx_seq_one_letter_code
_entity_poly.pdbx_strand_id
1 'polypeptide(L)'
;MNKKEYITRQLGRTKNKKYEAYVVTRIIHLLNDLTVKFVTQQYVTRPEGRALTDLYFTQFNLHIEVDEGHHFNGANIAADKLREADIINATGHQIIRIDATQSLEEINDKVKETVDKIKEIKRSTSFIPWDIDSEFNSETYIQRGYIDIADDVAFKTIKDACNCFGHNYTGYQRAGASHPDIDTILWFPKLFENGEWDNQISRDEETITERNINDDKAKSYILSHIEDKEKYKHKRIVFAKVKGNLGDILYRFRGLYELDTKNSTEKTGLIWHRTATRVNTYKQNQC
;
A
#
# COMPACT_ATOMS: atom_id res chain seq x y z
N MET A 1 -4.72 -13.87 -11.13
CA MET A 1 -4.37 -13.07 -12.31
C MET A 1 -2.92 -13.37 -12.65
N ASN A 2 -2.62 -13.74 -13.89
CA ASN A 2 -1.26 -14.00 -14.35
C ASN A 2 -0.60 -12.72 -14.88
N LYS A 3 0.70 -12.78 -15.19
CA LYS A 3 1.51 -11.63 -15.61
C LYS A 3 0.95 -10.92 -16.84
N LYS A 4 0.54 -11.70 -17.85
CA LYS A 4 -0.04 -11.18 -19.10
C LYS A 4 -1.29 -10.34 -18.79
N GLU A 5 -2.22 -10.91 -18.03
CA GLU A 5 -3.48 -10.25 -17.69
C GLU A 5 -3.26 -9.00 -16.81
N TYR A 6 -2.28 -9.04 -15.91
CA TYR A 6 -1.91 -7.86 -15.14
C TYR A 6 -1.46 -6.71 -16.06
N ILE A 7 -0.50 -6.97 -16.95
CA ILE A 7 0.09 -5.97 -17.84
C ILE A 7 -0.97 -5.38 -18.78
N THR A 8 -1.79 -6.23 -19.42
CA THR A 8 -2.83 -5.77 -20.34
C THR A 8 -3.89 -4.92 -19.63
N ARG A 9 -4.28 -5.29 -18.41
CA ARG A 9 -5.23 -4.51 -17.62
C ARG A 9 -4.64 -3.19 -17.11
N GLN A 10 -3.37 -3.16 -16.70
CA GLN A 10 -2.71 -1.91 -16.30
C GLN A 10 -2.67 -0.92 -17.47
N LEU A 11 -2.23 -1.35 -18.66
CA LEU A 11 -2.19 -0.48 -19.84
C LEU A 11 -3.60 -0.12 -20.34
N GLY A 12 -4.58 -1.01 -20.20
CA GLY A 12 -5.97 -0.75 -20.61
C GLY A 12 -6.66 0.36 -19.80
N ARG A 13 -6.11 0.77 -18.65
CA ARG A 13 -6.68 1.85 -17.81
C ARG A 13 -6.36 3.25 -18.30
N THR A 14 -5.28 3.43 -19.06
CA THR A 14 -4.82 4.76 -19.51
C THR A 14 -5.61 5.28 -20.72
N LYS A 15 -6.43 4.43 -21.35
CA LYS A 15 -7.15 4.70 -22.62
C LYS A 15 -8.01 5.96 -22.65
N ASN A 16 -8.39 6.51 -21.50
CA ASN A 16 -9.31 7.65 -21.41
C ASN A 16 -8.60 9.01 -21.55
N LYS A 17 -7.27 9.05 -21.44
CA LYS A 17 -6.46 10.25 -21.64
C LYS A 17 -5.47 10.02 -22.78
N LYS A 18 -5.52 10.85 -23.81
CA LYS A 18 -4.85 10.59 -25.10
C LYS A 18 -3.33 10.55 -24.95
N TYR A 19 -2.77 11.55 -24.28
CA TYR A 19 -1.32 11.65 -24.13
C TYR A 19 -0.81 10.77 -22.99
N GLU A 20 -1.58 10.61 -21.91
CA GLU A 20 -1.32 9.59 -20.88
C GLU A 20 -1.11 8.20 -21.51
N ALA A 21 -2.05 7.75 -22.34
CA ALA A 21 -1.97 6.45 -22.99
C ALA A 21 -0.73 6.31 -23.87
N TYR A 22 -0.43 7.34 -24.69
CA TYR A 22 0.75 7.33 -25.54
C TYR A 22 2.05 7.23 -24.74
N VAL A 23 2.24 8.14 -23.79
CA VAL A 23 3.47 8.25 -23.00
C VAL A 23 3.69 6.98 -22.17
N VAL A 24 2.67 6.53 -21.43
CA VAL A 24 2.78 5.35 -20.57
C VAL A 24 3.09 4.10 -21.39
N THR A 25 2.33 3.84 -22.46
CA THR A 25 2.55 2.63 -23.27
C THR A 25 3.89 2.66 -23.99
N ARG A 26 4.34 3.83 -24.47
CA ARG A 26 5.65 4.00 -25.10
C ARG A 26 6.79 3.72 -24.13
N ILE A 27 6.73 4.24 -22.90
CA ILE A 27 7.72 3.95 -21.85
C ILE A 27 7.80 2.45 -21.59
N ILE A 28 6.67 1.78 -21.38
CA ILE A 28 6.64 0.35 -21.07
C ILE A 28 7.19 -0.50 -22.22
N HIS A 29 6.80 -0.20 -23.47
CA HIS A 29 7.28 -0.95 -24.63
C HIS A 29 8.76 -0.68 -24.96
N LEU A 30 9.28 0.53 -24.74
CA LEU A 30 10.70 0.85 -24.96
C LEU A 30 11.61 0.34 -23.82
N LEU A 31 11.08 0.32 -22.59
CA LEU A 31 11.76 -0.32 -21.48
C LEU A 31 11.91 -1.82 -21.74
N ASN A 32 10.84 -2.46 -22.25
CA ASN A 32 10.78 -3.87 -22.65
C ASN A 32 11.36 -4.82 -21.59
N ASP A 33 11.07 -4.56 -20.32
CA ASP A 33 11.62 -5.30 -19.20
C ASP A 33 10.51 -5.69 -18.23
N LEU A 34 10.03 -6.92 -18.36
CA LEU A 34 8.95 -7.44 -17.53
C LEU A 34 9.40 -7.79 -16.11
N THR A 35 10.68 -7.69 -15.78
CA THR A 35 11.15 -7.82 -14.39
C THR A 35 10.89 -6.55 -13.57
N VAL A 36 10.53 -5.45 -14.23
CA VAL A 36 10.16 -4.19 -13.58
C VAL A 36 8.63 -4.13 -13.44
N LYS A 37 8.14 -4.14 -12.21
CA LYS A 37 6.72 -3.96 -11.90
C LYS A 37 6.33 -2.51 -12.12
N PHE A 38 5.19 -2.32 -12.78
CA PHE A 38 4.59 -1.00 -12.94
C PHE A 38 3.11 -1.01 -12.57
N VAL A 39 2.62 0.14 -12.17
CA VAL A 39 1.25 0.38 -11.72
C VAL A 39 0.77 1.66 -12.39
N THR A 40 -0.32 1.61 -13.17
CA THR A 40 -0.89 2.82 -13.78
C THR A 40 -1.85 3.51 -12.81
N GLN A 41 -2.02 4.83 -12.92
CA GLN A 41 -3.03 5.57 -12.14
C GLN A 41 -3.02 5.19 -10.65
N GLN A 42 -1.87 5.39 -9.99
CA GLN A 42 -1.62 5.08 -8.58
C GLN A 42 -1.99 6.28 -7.70
N TYR A 43 -2.81 6.05 -6.67
CA TYR A 43 -3.11 7.08 -5.68
C TYR A 43 -1.95 7.27 -4.73
N VAL A 44 -1.57 8.51 -4.48
CA VAL A 44 -0.49 8.85 -3.56
C VAL A 44 -0.89 9.94 -2.58
N THR A 45 -0.27 9.93 -1.40
CA THR A 45 -0.29 11.05 -0.47
C THR A 45 1.08 11.73 -0.49
N ARG A 46 1.07 13.07 -0.50
CA ARG A 46 2.23 13.97 -0.45
C ARG A 46 1.97 15.06 0.60
N PRO A 47 2.98 15.85 1.01
CA PRO A 47 2.77 16.99 1.91
C PRO A 47 1.65 17.94 1.43
N GLU A 48 1.62 18.20 0.12
CA GLU A 48 0.64 19.08 -0.55
C GLU A 48 -0.79 18.50 -0.61
N GLY A 49 -0.96 17.20 -0.39
CA GLY A 49 -2.25 16.52 -0.47
C GLY A 49 -2.21 15.19 -1.22
N ARG A 50 -3.38 14.73 -1.66
CA ARG A 50 -3.52 13.49 -2.42
C ARG A 50 -3.46 13.76 -3.92
N ALA A 51 -2.81 12.87 -4.66
CA ALA A 51 -2.68 12.93 -6.11
C ALA A 51 -2.85 11.56 -6.76
N LEU A 52 -3.02 11.54 -8.08
CA LEU A 52 -3.04 10.34 -8.91
C LEU A 52 -1.90 10.44 -9.92
N THR A 53 -0.93 9.52 -9.86
CA THR A 53 0.19 9.50 -10.81
C THR A 53 -0.11 8.53 -11.95
N ASP A 54 0.25 8.90 -13.19
CA ASP A 54 -0.11 8.13 -14.37
C ASP A 54 0.62 6.79 -14.47
N LEU A 55 1.89 6.74 -14.05
CA LEU A 55 2.69 5.51 -13.99
C LEU A 55 3.59 5.51 -12.74
N TYR A 56 3.67 4.35 -12.07
CA TYR A 56 4.47 4.15 -10.88
C TYR A 56 5.29 2.86 -10.99
N PHE A 57 6.60 2.96 -10.76
CA PHE A 57 7.53 1.83 -10.68
C PHE A 57 7.89 1.54 -9.21
N THR A 58 7.30 0.47 -8.67
CA THR A 58 7.33 0.18 -7.22
C THR A 58 8.74 -0.09 -6.71
N GLN A 59 9.55 -0.85 -7.46
CA GLN A 59 10.92 -1.21 -7.06
C GLN A 59 11.88 0.00 -7.02
N PHE A 60 11.48 1.15 -7.58
CA PHE A 60 12.33 2.34 -7.71
C PHE A 60 11.78 3.56 -6.96
N ASN A 61 10.60 3.46 -6.33
CA ASN A 61 9.87 4.60 -5.79
C ASN A 61 9.81 5.79 -6.78
N LEU A 62 9.53 5.46 -8.06
CA LEU A 62 9.56 6.40 -9.17
C LEU A 62 8.18 6.56 -9.81
N HIS A 63 7.68 7.79 -9.85
CA HIS A 63 6.44 8.16 -10.50
C HIS A 63 6.69 8.94 -11.79
N ILE A 64 5.79 8.79 -12.75
CA ILE A 64 5.71 9.60 -13.95
C ILE A 64 4.32 10.25 -14.01
N GLU A 65 4.32 11.55 -14.28
CA GLU A 65 3.12 12.38 -14.47
C GLU A 65 3.14 12.97 -15.88
N VAL A 66 2.01 12.90 -16.57
CA VAL A 66 1.83 13.44 -17.92
C VAL A 66 1.02 14.74 -17.82
N ASP A 67 1.68 15.85 -18.13
CA ASP A 67 1.09 17.18 -18.02
C ASP A 67 0.42 17.57 -19.35
N GLU A 68 -0.90 17.38 -19.47
CA GLU A 68 -1.64 17.66 -20.72
C GLU A 68 -2.04 19.14 -20.91
N GLY A 69 -1.43 20.08 -20.17
CA GLY A 69 -1.65 21.54 -20.30
C GLY A 69 -3.02 22.08 -19.88
N HIS A 70 -4.03 21.22 -19.80
CA HIS A 70 -5.31 21.52 -19.20
C HIS A 70 -5.30 21.02 -17.76
N HIS A 71 -5.31 21.95 -16.81
CA HIS A 71 -5.79 21.68 -15.45
C HIS A 71 -7.22 21.15 -15.57
N PHE A 72 -7.38 19.83 -15.73
CA PHE A 72 -8.67 19.21 -15.55
C PHE A 72 -9.03 19.43 -14.09
N ASN A 73 -9.91 20.43 -13.91
CA ASN A 73 -10.67 20.75 -12.74
C ASN A 73 -10.80 19.53 -11.83
N GLY A 74 -10.41 19.75 -10.57
CA GLY A 74 -10.36 18.76 -9.50
C GLY A 74 -11.35 17.65 -9.75
N ALA A 75 -10.81 16.50 -10.19
CA ALA A 75 -11.66 15.36 -10.44
C ALA A 75 -12.42 15.11 -9.14
N ASN A 76 -13.74 15.21 -9.21
CA ASN A 76 -14.66 14.69 -8.21
C ASN A 76 -14.47 13.17 -8.18
N ILE A 77 -13.33 12.72 -7.67
CA ILE A 77 -13.12 11.35 -7.27
C ILE A 77 -14.08 11.18 -6.11
N ALA A 78 -15.14 10.40 -6.32
CA ALA A 78 -16.10 10.08 -5.27
C ALA A 78 -15.30 9.70 -4.02
N ALA A 79 -15.47 10.46 -2.94
CA ALA A 79 -14.67 10.32 -1.73
C ALA A 79 -14.65 8.87 -1.22
N ASP A 80 -15.74 8.12 -1.44
CA ASP A 80 -15.84 6.67 -1.17
C ASP A 80 -14.78 5.84 -1.91
N LYS A 81 -14.56 6.08 -3.22
CA LYS A 81 -13.57 5.33 -4.00
C LYS A 81 -12.15 5.58 -3.51
N LEU A 82 -11.87 6.80 -3.05
CA LEU A 82 -10.57 7.16 -2.51
C LEU A 82 -10.36 6.58 -1.11
N ARG A 83 -11.42 6.41 -0.31
CA ARG A 83 -11.33 5.83 1.04
C ARG A 83 -10.85 4.38 1.02
N GLU A 84 -11.37 3.57 0.10
CA GLU A 84 -10.94 2.17 -0.01
C GLU A 84 -9.65 1.99 -0.83
N ALA A 85 -9.21 3.03 -1.55
CA ALA A 85 -8.10 2.91 -2.49
C ALA A 85 -6.79 2.53 -1.78
N ASP A 86 -5.97 1.77 -2.48
CA ASP A 86 -4.57 1.60 -2.11
C ASP A 86 -3.81 2.89 -2.35
N ILE A 87 -3.65 3.69 -1.29
CA ILE A 87 -2.90 4.95 -1.30
C ILE A 87 -1.50 4.68 -0.77
N ILE A 88 -0.49 5.14 -1.51
CA ILE A 88 0.92 5.04 -1.11
C ILE A 88 1.41 6.41 -0.61
N ASN A 89 2.09 6.43 0.54
CA ASN A 89 2.85 7.62 0.93
C ASN A 89 4.04 7.80 -0.02
N ALA A 90 4.01 8.86 -0.84
CA ALA A 90 5.06 9.15 -1.82
C ALA A 90 6.10 10.15 -1.32
N THR A 91 6.19 10.35 0.00
CA THR A 91 7.22 11.22 0.58
C THR A 91 8.60 10.66 0.28
N GLY A 92 9.45 11.47 -0.35
CA GLY A 92 10.79 11.06 -0.79
C GLY A 92 10.84 10.27 -2.11
N HIS A 93 9.70 10.00 -2.75
CA HIS A 93 9.67 9.35 -4.05
C HIS A 93 10.12 10.31 -5.16
N GLN A 94 10.75 9.78 -6.22
CA GLN A 94 11.09 10.57 -7.40
C GLN A 94 9.89 10.75 -8.31
N ILE A 95 9.75 11.93 -8.90
CA ILE A 95 8.69 12.25 -9.87
C ILE A 95 9.34 12.78 -11.15
N ILE A 96 9.00 12.20 -12.29
CA ILE A 96 9.35 12.70 -13.62
C ILE A 96 8.09 13.23 -14.28
N ARG A 97 8.13 14.48 -14.76
CA ARG A 97 7.03 15.08 -15.50
C ARG A 97 7.33 15.08 -16.99
N ILE A 98 6.34 14.74 -17.80
CA ILE A 98 6.40 14.78 -19.26
C ILE A 98 5.31 15.74 -19.74
N ASP A 99 5.76 16.88 -20.26
CA ASP A 99 4.87 17.90 -20.81
C ASP A 99 4.31 17.45 -22.15
N ALA A 100 3.03 17.13 -22.18
CA ALA A 100 2.32 16.67 -23.37
C ALA A 100 1.79 17.82 -24.24
N THR A 101 2.09 19.09 -23.90
CA THR A 101 1.83 20.25 -24.75
C THR A 101 2.92 20.47 -25.81
N GLN A 102 4.08 19.85 -25.61
CA GLN A 102 5.23 19.90 -26.51
C GLN A 102 4.99 19.10 -27.81
N SER A 103 5.91 19.23 -28.77
CA SER A 103 5.90 18.44 -29.99
C SER A 103 6.06 16.94 -29.72
N LEU A 104 5.62 16.10 -30.66
CA LEU A 104 5.74 14.65 -30.52
C LEU A 104 7.21 14.21 -30.42
N GLU A 105 8.10 14.90 -31.12
CA GLU A 105 9.55 14.71 -31.07
C GLU A 105 10.11 14.96 -29.67
N GLU A 106 9.76 16.10 -29.05
CA GLU A 106 10.18 16.43 -27.68
C GLU A 106 9.63 15.44 -26.65
N ILE A 107 8.36 15.03 -26.79
CA ILE A 107 7.75 13.99 -25.95
C ILE A 107 8.53 12.67 -26.09
N ASN A 108 8.89 12.29 -27.32
CA ASN A 108 9.62 11.06 -27.59
C ASN A 108 11.02 11.07 -26.99
N ASP A 109 11.72 12.20 -27.08
CA ASP A 109 13.03 12.38 -26.46
C ASP A 109 12.92 12.29 -24.94
N LYS A 110 11.90 12.92 -24.34
CA LYS A 110 11.70 12.85 -22.90
C LYS A 110 11.34 11.44 -22.41
N VAL A 111 10.54 10.72 -23.18
CA VAL A 111 10.25 9.30 -22.94
C VAL A 111 11.53 8.48 -22.99
N LYS A 112 12.41 8.72 -23.97
CA LYS A 112 13.70 8.02 -24.08
C LYS A 112 14.60 8.29 -22.88
N GLU A 113 14.77 9.55 -22.48
CA GLU A 113 15.51 9.92 -21.26
C GLU A 113 14.97 9.21 -20.02
N THR A 114 13.64 9.14 -19.90
CA THR A 114 12.97 8.47 -18.78
C THR A 114 13.29 6.97 -18.76
N VAL A 115 13.23 6.30 -19.92
CA VAL A 115 13.58 4.88 -20.05
C VAL A 115 15.05 4.64 -19.71
N ASP A 116 15.96 5.50 -20.18
CA ASP A 116 17.38 5.39 -19.90
C ASP A 116 17.67 5.56 -18.39
N LYS A 117 17.01 6.52 -17.74
CA LYS A 117 17.08 6.71 -16.28
C LYS A 117 16.57 5.50 -15.52
N ILE A 118 15.46 4.88 -15.93
CA ILE A 118 14.96 3.64 -15.29
C ILE A 118 15.99 2.51 -15.40
N LYS A 119 16.60 2.34 -16.59
CA LYS A 119 17.65 1.34 -16.82
C LYS A 119 18.91 1.64 -16.00
N GLU A 120 19.25 2.90 -15.77
CA GLU A 120 20.36 3.32 -14.91
C GLU A 120 20.07 3.01 -13.43
N ILE A 121 18.90 3.42 -12.91
CA ILE A 121 18.48 3.13 -11.54
C ILE A 121 18.58 1.63 -11.28
N LYS A 122 18.01 0.79 -12.17
CA LYS A 122 18.08 -0.67 -12.06
C LYS A 122 19.50 -1.22 -11.98
N ARG A 123 20.48 -0.60 -12.66
CA ARG A 123 21.89 -1.02 -12.63
C ARG A 123 22.61 -0.57 -11.36
N SER A 124 22.16 0.53 -10.75
CA SER A 124 22.80 1.16 -9.59
C SER A 124 22.28 0.70 -8.23
N THR A 125 21.17 -0.05 -8.19
CA THR A 125 20.53 -0.49 -6.94
C THR A 125 20.56 -2.01 -6.80
N SER A 126 20.38 -2.50 -5.57
CA SER A 126 20.12 -3.92 -5.31
C SER A 126 18.72 -4.30 -5.82
N PHE A 127 18.63 -4.54 -7.11
CA PHE A 127 17.37 -4.82 -7.80
C PHE A 127 16.87 -6.26 -7.53
N ILE A 128 15.65 -6.38 -7.04
CA ILE A 128 14.94 -7.67 -6.91
C ILE A 128 13.92 -7.77 -8.06
N PRO A 129 14.06 -8.72 -9.00
CA PRO A 129 13.11 -8.89 -10.11
C PRO A 129 11.67 -9.11 -9.64
N TRP A 130 10.71 -8.51 -10.34
CA TRP A 130 9.29 -8.71 -10.08
C TRP A 130 8.83 -10.09 -10.55
N ASP A 131 8.26 -10.82 -9.61
CA ASP A 131 7.61 -12.10 -9.82
C ASP A 131 6.18 -12.08 -9.21
N ILE A 132 5.19 -12.18 -10.10
CA ILE A 132 3.76 -12.11 -9.77
C ILE A 132 3.28 -13.35 -8.99
N ASP A 133 3.97 -14.48 -9.16
CA ASP A 133 3.56 -15.75 -8.54
C ASP A 133 4.04 -15.82 -7.08
N SER A 134 5.14 -15.14 -6.75
CA SER A 134 5.69 -15.09 -5.40
C SER A 134 5.29 -13.86 -4.57
N GLU A 135 4.90 -12.73 -5.20
CA GLU A 135 4.67 -11.46 -4.48
C GLU A 135 3.58 -11.51 -3.40
N PHE A 136 2.58 -12.39 -3.55
CA PHE A 136 1.49 -12.57 -2.58
C PHE A 136 1.61 -13.89 -1.79
N ASN A 137 2.67 -14.66 -2.02
CA ASN A 137 2.85 -15.96 -1.41
C ASN A 137 3.58 -15.81 -0.07
N SER A 138 2.97 -16.31 1.00
CA SER A 138 3.54 -16.29 2.35
C SER A 138 4.91 -16.96 2.42
N GLU A 139 5.11 -18.06 1.69
CA GLU A 139 6.35 -18.84 1.73
C GLU A 139 7.56 -18.03 1.27
N THR A 140 7.37 -17.13 0.29
CA THR A 140 8.39 -16.18 -0.16
C THR A 140 8.95 -15.38 1.02
N TYR A 141 8.06 -14.87 1.87
CA TYR A 141 8.41 -14.00 2.99
C TYR A 141 8.88 -14.78 4.21
N ILE A 142 8.40 -16.01 4.40
CA ILE A 142 8.89 -16.95 5.42
C ILE A 142 10.35 -17.31 5.15
N GLN A 143 10.68 -17.67 3.91
CA GLN A 143 12.05 -18.02 3.51
C GLN A 143 13.00 -16.82 3.62
N ARG A 144 12.51 -15.62 3.30
CA ARG A 144 13.25 -14.37 3.50
C ARG A 144 13.48 -14.03 4.98
N GLY A 145 12.60 -14.48 5.87
CA GLY A 145 12.70 -14.29 7.32
C GLY A 145 12.15 -12.95 7.85
N TYR A 146 11.69 -12.05 6.97
CA TYR A 146 11.10 -10.77 7.37
C TYR A 146 10.14 -10.19 6.32
N ILE A 147 9.33 -9.23 6.76
CA ILE A 147 8.62 -8.27 5.89
C ILE A 147 8.96 -6.84 6.28
N ASP A 148 9.03 -5.96 5.29
CA ASP A 148 9.34 -4.53 5.43
C ASP A 148 8.35 -3.72 4.58
N ILE A 149 7.99 -2.53 5.04
CA ILE A 149 7.19 -1.56 4.27
C ILE A 149 7.91 -1.20 2.97
N ALA A 150 9.25 -1.12 3.00
CA ALA A 150 10.07 -0.79 1.83
C ALA A 150 9.93 -1.79 0.67
N ASP A 151 9.48 -3.01 0.95
CA ASP A 151 9.29 -4.07 -0.05
C ASP A 151 7.87 -4.10 -0.65
N ASP A 152 7.01 -3.13 -0.30
CA ASP A 152 5.62 -3.02 -0.76
C ASP A 152 4.78 -4.29 -0.52
N VAL A 153 5.03 -4.99 0.61
CA VAL A 153 4.40 -6.28 0.91
C VAL A 153 2.89 -6.16 1.08
N ALA A 154 2.15 -6.99 0.35
CA ALA A 154 0.71 -7.16 0.50
C ALA A 154 0.31 -8.62 0.30
N PHE A 155 -0.88 -8.98 0.79
CA PHE A 155 -1.46 -10.31 0.63
C PHE A 155 -2.86 -10.23 0.04
N LYS A 156 -3.28 -11.24 -0.72
CA LYS A 156 -4.65 -11.30 -1.28
C LYS A 156 -5.68 -11.66 -0.23
N THR A 157 -5.27 -12.36 0.83
CA THR A 157 -6.18 -12.81 1.89
C THR A 157 -5.56 -12.64 3.27
N ILE A 158 -6.42 -12.57 4.28
CA ILE A 158 -6.00 -12.51 5.69
C ILE A 158 -5.23 -13.77 6.07
N LYS A 159 -5.66 -14.94 5.60
CA LYS A 159 -4.96 -16.20 5.92
C LYS A 159 -3.53 -16.20 5.43
N ASP A 160 -3.24 -15.62 4.26
CA ASP A 160 -1.88 -15.62 3.70
C ASP A 160 -0.98 -14.73 4.55
N ALA A 161 -1.49 -13.58 5.00
CA ALA A 161 -0.79 -12.75 5.97
C ALA A 161 -0.57 -13.49 7.30
N CYS A 162 -1.59 -14.13 7.87
CA CYS A 162 -1.44 -14.93 9.10
C CYS A 162 -0.40 -16.04 8.96
N ASN A 163 -0.39 -16.73 7.82
CA ASN A 163 0.51 -17.85 7.56
C ASN A 163 1.99 -17.42 7.49
N CYS A 164 2.28 -16.14 7.24
CA CYS A 164 3.63 -15.58 7.39
C CYS A 164 4.12 -15.52 8.85
N PHE A 165 3.22 -15.66 9.82
CA PHE A 165 3.51 -15.53 11.26
C PHE A 165 3.17 -16.80 12.02
N GLY A 166 3.49 -17.96 11.45
CA GLY A 166 3.43 -19.24 12.15
C GLY A 166 2.08 -19.95 12.10
N HIS A 167 1.07 -19.37 11.46
CA HIS A 167 -0.22 -20.05 11.25
C HIS A 167 -0.17 -20.99 10.05
N ASN A 168 -1.08 -21.97 10.04
CA ASN A 168 -1.31 -22.86 8.90
C ASN A 168 -2.82 -22.88 8.54
N TYR A 169 -3.39 -21.69 8.33
CA TYR A 169 -4.81 -21.53 8.04
C TYR A 169 -5.12 -21.87 6.58
N THR A 170 -6.18 -22.66 6.39
CA THR A 170 -6.79 -22.90 5.07
C THR A 170 -7.79 -21.79 4.70
N GLY A 171 -8.34 -21.10 5.70
CA GLY A 171 -9.23 -19.94 5.60
C GLY A 171 -9.28 -19.14 6.92
N TYR A 172 -9.38 -17.82 6.83
CA TYR A 172 -9.51 -16.93 7.99
C TYR A 172 -10.19 -15.61 7.59
N GLN A 173 -11.17 -15.16 8.37
CA GLN A 173 -12.00 -13.98 8.05
C GLN A 173 -12.13 -12.98 9.20
N ARG A 174 -11.56 -13.26 10.38
CA ARG A 174 -11.61 -12.34 11.53
C ARG A 174 -10.62 -11.19 11.33
N ALA A 175 -10.94 -10.03 11.89
CA ALA A 175 -10.12 -8.82 11.77
C ALA A 175 -8.87 -8.81 12.67
N GLY A 176 -8.70 -9.83 13.53
CA GLY A 176 -7.50 -10.00 14.34
C GLY A 176 -7.12 -11.48 14.44
N ALA A 177 -5.83 -11.78 14.53
CA ALA A 177 -5.29 -13.13 14.73
C ALA A 177 -4.12 -13.08 15.72
N SER A 178 -3.92 -14.15 16.48
CA SER A 178 -2.79 -14.24 17.41
C SER A 178 -1.44 -14.19 16.69
N HIS A 179 -0.39 -13.88 17.42
CA HIS A 179 0.98 -13.89 16.94
C HIS A 179 1.84 -14.77 17.88
N PRO A 180 2.97 -15.34 17.41
CA PRO A 180 3.86 -16.15 18.27
C PRO A 180 4.40 -15.40 19.49
N ASP A 181 4.65 -14.09 19.37
CA ASP A 181 4.85 -13.19 20.50
C ASP A 181 3.50 -12.88 21.18
N ILE A 182 3.40 -13.25 22.47
CA ILE A 182 2.20 -13.15 23.30
C ILE A 182 1.72 -11.70 23.50
N ASP A 183 2.60 -10.72 23.36
CA ASP A 183 2.27 -9.30 23.52
C ASP A 183 1.80 -8.64 22.23
N THR A 184 1.75 -9.40 21.13
CA THR A 184 1.47 -8.91 19.78
C THR A 184 0.23 -9.59 19.18
N ILE A 185 -0.52 -8.84 18.37
CA ILE A 185 -1.61 -9.36 17.55
C ILE A 185 -1.43 -8.94 16.09
N LEU A 186 -1.85 -9.79 15.15
CA LEU A 186 -2.03 -9.41 13.75
C LEU A 186 -3.37 -8.69 13.61
N TRP A 187 -3.37 -7.49 13.04
CA TRP A 187 -4.56 -6.67 12.90
C TRP A 187 -4.84 -6.37 11.43
N PHE A 188 -6.10 -6.56 11.01
CA PHE A 188 -6.56 -6.40 9.63
C PHE A 188 -7.63 -5.31 9.50
N PRO A 189 -7.29 -4.04 9.81
CA PRO A 189 -8.26 -2.96 9.84
C PRO A 189 -8.67 -2.49 8.45
N LYS A 190 -9.88 -1.94 8.37
CA LYS A 190 -10.18 -0.88 7.41
C LYS A 190 -9.75 0.43 8.06
N LEU A 191 -8.86 1.19 7.42
CA LEU A 191 -8.34 2.47 7.93
C LEU A 191 -9.12 3.66 7.36
N PHE A 192 -10.44 3.52 7.40
CA PHE A 192 -11.42 4.53 7.05
C PHE A 192 -12.72 4.21 7.81
N GLU A 193 -13.58 5.21 7.96
CA GLU A 193 -14.90 5.04 8.56
C GLU A 193 -15.71 3.93 7.85
N ASN A 194 -16.11 2.92 8.62
CA ASN A 194 -16.87 1.78 8.12
C ASN A 194 -17.71 1.14 9.23
N GLY A 195 -19.03 1.14 9.07
CA GLY A 195 -19.96 0.54 10.01
C GLY A 195 -19.94 1.31 11.32
N GLU A 196 -19.61 0.65 12.44
CA GLU A 196 -19.55 1.29 13.76
C GLU A 196 -18.16 1.88 14.10
N TRP A 197 -17.19 1.81 13.18
CA TRP A 197 -15.80 2.18 13.45
C TRP A 197 -15.34 3.32 12.56
N ASP A 198 -14.70 4.31 13.18
CA ASP A 198 -13.97 5.39 12.53
C ASP A 198 -12.46 5.22 12.78
N ASN A 199 -11.86 4.33 11.99
CA ASN A 199 -10.42 4.13 12.01
C ASN A 199 -9.77 5.06 11.00
N GLN A 200 -8.68 5.71 11.39
CA GLN A 200 -7.93 6.61 10.49
C GLN A 200 -6.44 6.33 10.61
N ILE A 201 -5.70 6.65 9.54
CA ILE A 201 -4.24 6.63 9.53
C ILE A 201 -3.74 8.00 9.08
N SER A 202 -2.71 8.50 9.76
CA SER A 202 -2.05 9.77 9.41
C SER A 202 -1.40 9.68 8.03
N ARG A 203 -1.15 10.84 7.41
CA ARG A 203 -0.60 10.91 6.03
C ARG A 203 0.82 10.33 5.91
N ASP A 204 1.62 10.46 6.96
CA ASP A 204 2.95 9.86 7.11
C ASP A 204 2.90 8.37 7.48
N GLU A 205 1.70 7.85 7.71
CA GLU A 205 1.41 6.49 8.17
C GLU A 205 2.00 6.17 9.56
N GLU A 206 2.44 7.17 10.32
CA GLU A 206 3.07 6.95 11.64
C GLU A 206 2.06 6.72 12.77
N THR A 207 0.84 7.24 12.64
CA THR A 207 -0.20 7.16 13.67
C THR A 207 -1.47 6.54 13.11
N ILE A 208 -2.04 5.59 13.83
CA ILE A 208 -3.40 5.07 13.58
C ILE A 208 -4.28 5.47 14.76
N THR A 209 -5.48 5.98 14.48
CA THR A 209 -6.53 6.20 15.47
C THR A 209 -7.64 5.19 15.28
N GLU A 210 -8.06 4.52 16.36
CA GLU A 210 -9.15 3.55 16.37
C GLU A 210 -10.24 4.02 17.33
N ARG A 211 -11.46 4.23 16.81
CA ARG A 211 -12.57 4.72 17.62
C ARG A 211 -13.91 4.16 17.13
N ASN A 212 -14.80 3.84 18.06
CA ASN A 212 -16.18 3.56 17.72
C ASN A 212 -16.94 4.87 17.48
N ILE A 213 -17.82 4.93 16.48
CA ILE A 213 -18.61 6.14 16.20
C ILE A 213 -19.61 6.48 17.32
N ASN A 214 -20.01 5.48 18.11
CA ASN A 214 -20.85 5.67 19.29
C ASN A 214 -19.96 5.94 20.51
N ASP A 215 -20.14 7.11 21.13
CA ASP A 215 -19.30 7.60 22.22
C ASP A 215 -19.30 6.70 23.46
N ASP A 216 -20.44 6.11 23.83
CA ASP A 216 -20.53 5.21 24.99
C ASP A 216 -19.79 3.88 24.74
N LYS A 217 -19.93 3.33 23.54
CA LYS A 217 -19.15 2.16 23.08
C LYS A 217 -17.67 2.50 22.99
N ALA A 218 -17.31 3.69 22.51
CA ALA A 218 -15.92 4.13 22.43
C ALA A 218 -15.30 4.22 23.83
N LYS A 219 -15.98 4.85 24.78
CA LYS A 219 -15.52 4.99 26.18
C LYS A 219 -15.22 3.64 26.82
N SER A 220 -16.20 2.73 26.80
CA SER A 220 -16.04 1.38 27.37
C SER A 220 -14.93 0.58 26.67
N TYR A 221 -14.86 0.66 25.33
CA TYR A 221 -13.81 0.01 24.55
C TYR A 221 -12.40 0.52 24.90
N ILE A 222 -12.22 1.84 24.98
CA ILE A 222 -10.93 2.48 25.25
C ILE A 222 -10.44 2.14 26.66
N LEU A 223 -11.31 2.28 27.67
CA LEU A 223 -10.97 1.92 29.06
C LEU A 223 -10.52 0.47 29.15
N SER A 224 -11.27 -0.46 28.54
CA SER A 224 -10.90 -1.88 28.55
C SER A 224 -9.54 -2.16 27.92
N HIS A 225 -9.16 -1.47 26.84
CA HIS A 225 -7.87 -1.66 26.17
C HIS A 225 -6.70 -1.09 26.95
N ILE A 226 -6.91 -0.03 27.72
CA ILE A 226 -5.88 0.58 28.55
C ILE A 226 -5.66 -0.23 29.83
N GLU A 227 -6.74 -0.69 30.47
CA GLU A 227 -6.69 -1.32 31.80
C GLU A 227 -6.38 -2.82 31.76
N ASP A 228 -6.79 -3.55 30.71
CA ASP A 228 -6.64 -5.01 30.62
C ASP A 228 -5.64 -5.41 29.51
N LYS A 229 -4.35 -5.22 29.81
CA LYS A 229 -3.25 -5.55 28.88
C LYS A 229 -3.15 -7.05 28.57
N GLU A 230 -3.58 -7.90 29.50
CA GLU A 230 -3.58 -9.35 29.29
C GLU A 230 -4.55 -9.75 28.19
N LYS A 231 -5.73 -9.14 28.16
CA LYS A 231 -6.74 -9.36 27.13
C LYS A 231 -6.47 -8.56 25.85
N TYR A 232 -6.07 -7.30 25.98
CA TYR A 232 -5.89 -6.38 24.88
C TYR A 232 -4.41 -6.08 24.66
N LYS A 233 -3.82 -6.80 23.72
CA LYS A 233 -2.39 -6.70 23.40
C LYS A 233 -2.07 -5.30 22.86
N HIS A 234 -1.01 -4.70 23.39
CA HIS A 234 -0.60 -3.33 23.10
C HIS A 234 0.32 -3.21 21.88
N LYS A 235 0.69 -4.33 21.24
CA LYS A 235 1.42 -4.33 19.97
C LYS A 235 0.59 -4.94 18.86
N ARG A 236 0.59 -4.28 17.69
CA ARG A 236 -0.18 -4.69 16.51
C ARG A 236 0.69 -4.69 15.27
N ILE A 237 0.81 -5.82 14.60
CA ILE A 237 1.32 -5.89 13.22
C ILE A 237 0.13 -5.62 12.30
N VAL A 238 0.20 -4.52 11.54
CA VAL A 238 -0.96 -3.99 10.81
C VAL A 238 -0.92 -4.36 9.34
N PHE A 239 -2.01 -4.95 8.87
CA PHE A 239 -2.29 -5.26 7.48
C PHE A 239 -3.58 -4.56 7.04
N ALA A 240 -3.45 -3.34 6.52
CA ALA A 240 -4.59 -2.53 6.12
C ALA A 240 -5.31 -3.15 4.91
N LYS A 241 -6.62 -3.28 4.99
CA LYS A 241 -7.45 -3.66 3.85
C LYS A 241 -7.52 -2.49 2.87
N VAL A 242 -7.03 -2.72 1.66
CA VAL A 242 -7.03 -1.74 0.56
C VAL A 242 -7.60 -2.36 -0.71
N LYS A 243 -8.06 -1.51 -1.62
CA LYS A 243 -8.51 -1.87 -2.95
C LYS A 243 -7.46 -1.42 -3.96
N GLY A 244 -6.80 -2.40 -4.57
CA GLY A 244 -5.84 -2.19 -5.64
C GLY A 244 -6.44 -1.47 -6.84
N ASN A 245 -5.58 -0.93 -7.68
CA ASN A 245 -5.96 -0.12 -8.83
C ASN A 245 -6.69 -0.95 -9.93
N LEU A 246 -6.61 -2.28 -9.88
CA LEU A 246 -7.35 -3.22 -10.73
C LEU A 246 -8.62 -3.77 -10.05
N GLY A 247 -8.99 -3.26 -8.87
CA GLY A 247 -10.20 -3.61 -8.12
C GLY A 247 -10.06 -4.83 -7.21
N ASP A 248 -8.88 -5.43 -7.15
CA ASP A 248 -8.50 -6.49 -6.24
C ASP A 248 -8.44 -5.99 -4.79
N ILE A 249 -8.82 -6.85 -3.85
CA ILE A 249 -8.69 -6.57 -2.41
C ILE A 249 -7.33 -7.10 -1.97
N LEU A 250 -6.56 -6.23 -1.31
CA LEU A 250 -5.26 -6.54 -0.75
C LEU A 250 -5.22 -6.19 0.75
N TYR A 251 -4.36 -6.88 1.47
CA TYR A 251 -4.02 -6.64 2.87
C TYR A 251 -2.56 -6.19 2.92
N ARG A 252 -2.36 -4.87 2.94
CA ARG A 252 -1.03 -4.25 2.79
C ARG A 252 -0.39 -4.03 4.15
N PHE A 253 0.86 -4.47 4.28
CA PHE A 253 1.63 -4.29 5.51
C PHE A 253 1.92 -2.81 5.78
N ARG A 254 1.67 -2.35 7.00
CA ARG A 254 1.87 -0.95 7.45
C ARG A 254 2.90 -0.79 8.55
N GLY A 255 3.43 -1.88 9.09
CA GLY A 255 4.40 -1.87 10.17
C GLY A 255 3.88 -2.50 11.47
N LEU A 256 4.72 -2.42 12.48
CA LEU A 256 4.41 -2.72 13.88
C LEU A 256 4.04 -1.42 14.58
N TYR A 257 2.89 -1.42 15.25
CA TYR A 257 2.38 -0.29 16.01
C TYR A 257 2.24 -0.65 17.49
N GLU A 258 2.43 0.34 18.35
CA GLU A 258 2.28 0.22 19.80
C GLU A 258 1.26 1.23 20.33
N LEU A 259 0.45 0.80 21.31
CA LEU A 259 -0.59 1.63 21.91
C LEU A 259 0.01 2.77 22.74
N ASP A 260 -0.41 3.99 22.46
CA ASP A 260 -0.16 5.17 23.29
C ASP A 260 -1.26 5.32 24.33
N THR A 261 -1.09 4.68 25.48
CA THR A 261 -2.05 4.74 26.59
C THR A 261 -2.22 6.14 27.18
N LYS A 262 -1.25 7.05 26.99
CA LYS A 262 -1.29 8.41 27.55
C LYS A 262 -2.15 9.34 26.71
N ASN A 263 -2.06 9.23 25.38
CA ASN A 263 -2.81 10.09 24.46
C ASN A 263 -4.12 9.45 23.97
N SER A 264 -4.36 8.17 24.30
CA SER A 264 -5.65 7.51 24.07
C SER A 264 -6.72 8.05 25.02
N THR A 265 -7.77 8.66 24.48
CA THR A 265 -8.88 9.25 25.27
C THR A 265 -10.22 8.94 24.64
N GLU A 266 -11.31 9.05 25.39
CA GLU A 266 -12.69 8.87 24.88
C GLU A 266 -13.00 9.74 23.64
N LYS A 267 -12.38 10.93 23.59
CA LYS A 267 -12.55 11.87 22.48
C LYS A 267 -11.71 11.50 21.26
N THR A 268 -10.46 11.07 21.47
CA THR A 268 -9.51 10.80 20.37
C THR A 268 -9.56 9.36 19.86
N GLY A 269 -10.06 8.41 20.66
CA GLY A 269 -9.91 6.98 20.39
C GLY A 269 -8.61 6.40 20.94
N LEU A 270 -8.34 5.13 20.61
CA LEU A 270 -7.03 4.52 20.84
C LEU A 270 -6.05 5.06 19.81
N ILE A 271 -4.88 5.48 20.26
CA ILE A 271 -3.80 6.01 19.42
C ILE A 271 -2.69 4.97 19.36
N TRP A 272 -2.28 4.62 18.14
CA TRP A 272 -1.24 3.63 17.87
C TRP A 272 -0.11 4.28 17.10
N HIS A 273 1.12 4.22 17.61
CA HIS A 273 2.31 4.76 16.93
C HIS A 273 3.11 3.64 16.28
N ARG A 274 3.57 3.86 15.05
CA ARG A 274 4.44 2.93 14.35
C ARG A 274 5.81 2.91 15.02
N THR A 275 6.21 1.76 15.56
CA THR A 275 7.51 1.57 16.22
C THR A 275 8.51 0.80 15.37
N ALA A 276 8.05 0.07 14.34
CA ALA A 276 8.93 -0.57 13.37
C ALA A 276 8.31 -0.66 11.96
N THR A 277 9.13 -0.50 10.94
CA THR A 277 8.76 -0.74 9.53
C THR A 277 9.03 -2.16 9.07
N ARG A 278 9.83 -2.92 9.84
CA ARG A 278 10.23 -4.30 9.55
C ARG A 278 9.88 -5.21 10.71
N VAL A 279 9.35 -6.40 10.41
CA VAL A 279 9.09 -7.47 11.38
C VAL A 279 9.56 -8.81 10.84
N ASN A 280 9.97 -9.71 11.75
CA ASN A 280 10.36 -11.07 11.38
C ASN A 280 9.15 -11.91 10.99
N THR A 281 9.34 -12.85 10.08
CA THR A 281 8.36 -13.89 9.72
C THR A 281 8.70 -15.19 10.43
N TYR A 282 7.73 -16.10 10.49
CA TYR A 282 7.84 -17.33 11.26
C TYR A 282 7.37 -18.51 10.41
N LYS A 283 8.10 -19.62 10.50
CA LYS A 283 7.69 -20.89 9.88
C LYS A 283 6.34 -21.32 10.44
N GLN A 284 5.51 -21.86 9.56
CA GLN A 284 4.20 -22.39 9.93
C GLN A 284 4.35 -23.50 10.97
N ASN A 285 3.53 -23.46 12.02
CA ASN A 285 3.47 -24.55 12.98
C ASN A 285 2.98 -25.83 12.27
N GLN A 286 3.68 -26.94 12.49
CA GLN A 286 3.15 -28.25 12.10
C GLN A 286 1.90 -28.53 12.94
N CYS A 287 0.80 -28.89 12.27
CA CYS A 287 -0.42 -29.33 12.95
C CYS A 287 -0.18 -30.61 13.74
#